data_AF-A0A183U9L5-F1
#
_entry.id   AF-A0A183U9L5-F1
#
_cell.length_a   1.000
_cell.length_b   1.000
_cell.length_c   1.000
_cell.angle_alpha   90.00
_cell.angle_beta   90.00
_cell.angle_gamma   90.00
#
_symmetry.space_group_name_H-M   'P 1'
#
loop_
_entity.id
_entity.type
_entity.pdbx_description
1 polymer ?
#
loop_
_entity_poly.entity_id
_entity_poly.type
_entity_poly.pdbx_seq_one_letter_code
_entity_poly.pdbx_strand_id
1 'polypeptide(L)'
;MASGAKRGYEMCLRKFQLVLVVENNNNAASAITVHYGSQSRKVQLASGDALLTYTALMYEVRALFSLWSSHRLLLSLVEPPAKQIISASDNLMDLAGKSLYVLT
;
A
#
# COMPACT_ATOMS: atom_id res chain seq x y z
N MET A 1 -16.05 -30.73 -34.11
CA MET A 1 -16.89 -29.99 -33.14
C MET A 1 -16.24 -30.08 -31.76
N ALA A 2 -16.16 -28.93 -31.07
CA ALA A 2 -15.79 -28.66 -29.66
C ALA A 2 -14.40 -29.14 -29.18
N SER A 3 -13.38 -28.26 -29.11
CA SER A 3 -13.15 -27.19 -28.11
C SER A 3 -12.51 -27.72 -26.82
N GLY A 4 -11.17 -27.78 -26.83
CA GLY A 4 -10.33 -28.09 -25.66
C GLY A 4 -10.20 -26.86 -24.78
N ALA A 5 -10.75 -26.95 -23.57
CA ALA A 5 -10.84 -25.89 -22.58
C ALA A 5 -9.48 -25.25 -22.25
N LYS A 6 -9.39 -23.93 -22.45
CA LYS A 6 -8.34 -23.10 -21.87
C LYS A 6 -8.44 -23.20 -20.35
N ARG A 7 -7.41 -23.74 -19.70
CA ARG A 7 -7.21 -23.59 -18.25
C ARG A 7 -6.93 -22.12 -17.96
N GLY A 8 -8.00 -21.37 -17.68
CA GLY A 8 -7.90 -20.07 -17.04
C GLY A 8 -7.50 -20.30 -15.59
N TYR A 9 -6.33 -19.83 -15.21
CA TYR A 9 -5.97 -19.65 -13.82
C TYR A 9 -6.85 -18.50 -13.29
N GLU A 10 -7.99 -18.84 -12.69
CA GLU A 10 -8.64 -17.96 -11.74
C GLU A 10 -7.70 -17.84 -10.54
N MET A 11 -6.80 -16.84 -10.58
CA MET A 11 -6.27 -16.30 -9.35
C MET A 11 -7.46 -15.72 -8.60
N CYS A 12 -7.98 -16.50 -7.66
CA CYS A 12 -8.89 -16.02 -6.64
C CYS A 12 -8.10 -15.03 -5.78
N LEU A 13 -7.97 -13.80 -6.27
CA LEU A 13 -7.54 -12.65 -5.50
C LEU A 13 -8.56 -12.51 -4.39
N ARG A 14 -8.26 -13.09 -3.23
CA ARG A 14 -8.86 -12.68 -1.96
C ARG A 14 -8.69 -11.17 -1.92
N LYS A 15 -9.80 -10.46 -2.18
CA LYS A 15 -9.83 -9.00 -2.18
C LYS A 15 -9.34 -8.56 -0.82
N PHE A 16 -8.11 -8.04 -0.76
CA PHE A 16 -7.69 -7.19 0.33
C PHE A 16 -8.64 -6.00 0.29
N GLN A 17 -9.46 -5.84 1.32
CA GLN A 17 -10.28 -4.65 1.46
C GLN A 17 -9.46 -3.67 2.30
N LEU A 18 -8.47 -3.03 1.67
CA LEU A 18 -7.90 -1.81 2.23
C LEU A 18 -8.98 -0.75 2.06
N VAL A 19 -9.77 -0.51 3.12
CA VAL A 19 -10.81 0.51 3.06
C VAL A 19 -10.10 1.85 3.15
N LEU A 20 -9.92 2.47 1.98
CA LEU A 20 -9.51 3.86 1.83
C LEU A 20 -10.66 4.75 2.28
N VAL A 21 -10.83 4.89 3.59
CA VAL A 21 -11.73 5.90 4.15
C VAL A 21 -11.03 7.25 4.03
N VAL A 22 -11.31 7.95 2.94
CA VAL A 22 -11.03 9.37 2.84
C VAL A 22 -12.04 10.09 3.74
N GLU A 23 -11.55 10.40 4.94
CA GLU A 23 -12.11 11.30 5.98
C GLU A 23 -13.22 10.87 6.97
N ASN A 24 -13.02 11.43 8.17
CA ASN A 24 -13.95 11.73 9.26
C ASN A 24 -14.55 10.59 10.09
N ASN A 25 -13.72 9.70 10.66
CA ASN A 25 -14.22 8.91 11.79
C ASN A 25 -13.16 8.64 12.87
N ASN A 26 -13.51 8.99 14.11
CA ASN A 26 -12.73 8.92 15.35
C ASN A 26 -12.45 7.50 15.86
N ASN A 27 -12.43 6.50 14.99
CA ASN A 27 -11.99 5.17 15.40
C ASN A 27 -10.47 5.12 15.37
N ALA A 28 -9.88 4.58 16.44
CA ALA A 28 -8.46 4.33 16.66
C ALA A 28 -7.86 3.29 15.70
N ALA A 29 -8.23 3.35 14.41
CA ALA A 29 -7.62 2.57 13.36
C ALA A 29 -6.28 3.21 13.00
N SER A 30 -5.22 2.41 13.11
CA SER A 30 -3.86 2.75 12.70
C SER A 30 -3.87 3.33 11.28
N ALA A 31 -3.70 4.64 11.13
CA ALA A 31 -3.65 5.30 9.83
C ALA A 31 -2.23 5.80 9.53
N ILE A 32 -1.83 5.76 8.27
CA ILE A 32 -0.57 6.30 7.76
C ILE A 32 -0.87 7.47 6.81
N THR A 33 0.04 8.44 6.76
CA THR A 33 -0.03 9.49 5.74
C THR A 33 1.03 9.21 4.70
N VAL A 34 0.64 9.01 3.45
CA VAL A 34 1.57 8.75 2.35
C VAL A 34 1.74 10.02 1.52
N HIS A 35 2.97 10.44 1.32
CA HIS A 35 3.38 11.64 0.59
C HIS A 35 4.08 11.26 -0.71
N TYR A 36 3.69 11.90 -1.81
CA TYR A 36 4.36 11.78 -3.10
C TYR A 36 4.42 13.16 -3.77
N GLY A 37 5.63 13.74 -3.85
CA GLY A 37 5.81 15.12 -4.30
C GLY A 37 5.02 16.08 -3.41
N SER A 38 4.17 16.91 -4.01
CA SER A 38 3.28 17.84 -3.30
C SER A 38 1.95 17.20 -2.84
N GLN A 39 1.69 15.94 -3.17
CA GLN A 39 0.45 15.26 -2.81
C GLN A 39 0.62 14.46 -1.52
N SER A 40 -0.39 14.48 -0.65
CA SER A 40 -0.48 13.62 0.52
C SER A 40 -1.84 12.93 0.56
N ARG A 41 -1.86 11.67 1.00
CA ARG A 41 -3.06 10.86 1.16
C ARG A 41 -3.01 10.10 2.46
N LYS A 42 -4.09 10.17 3.24
CA LYS A 42 -4.22 9.37 4.47
C LYS A 42 -4.80 8.00 4.12
N VAL A 43 -4.16 6.95 4.60
CA VAL A 43 -4.51 5.55 4.33
C VAL A 43 -4.71 4.85 5.67
N GLN A 44 -5.87 4.23 5.86
CA GLN A 44 -6.11 3.41 7.05
C GLN A 44 -5.51 2.02 6.86
N LEU A 45 -4.69 1.58 7.81
CA LEU A 45 -4.21 0.21 7.90
C LEU A 45 -5.27 -0.59 8.65
N ALA A 46 -6.22 -1.16 7.92
CA ALA A 46 -7.13 -2.14 8.46
C ALA A 46 -6.45 -3.52 8.40
N SER A 47 -6.02 -4.02 9.56
CA SER A 47 -5.65 -5.44 9.68
C SER A 47 -6.94 -6.22 9.88
N GLY A 48 -7.48 -6.81 8.82
CA GLY A 48 -8.41 -7.94 8.98
C GLY A 48 -7.65 -9.21 9.41
N ASP A 49 -8.23 -10.39 9.18
CA ASP A 49 -7.56 -11.70 9.36
C ASP A 49 -6.34 -11.91 8.42
N ALA A 50 -6.04 -10.96 7.54
CA ALA A 50 -4.94 -11.01 6.60
C ALA A 50 -3.77 -10.11 7.06
N LEU A 51 -2.57 -10.69 7.10
CA LEU A 51 -1.32 -10.00 7.43
C LEU A 51 -1.04 -8.89 6.40
N LEU A 52 -0.88 -7.65 6.86
CA LEU A 52 -0.39 -6.55 6.01
C LEU A 52 1.07 -6.84 5.65
N THR A 53 1.35 -7.04 4.36
CA THR A 53 2.70 -7.30 3.84
C THR A 53 3.26 -6.11 3.10
N TYR A 54 4.59 -6.02 3.02
CA TYR A 54 5.29 -4.93 2.32
C TYR A 54 4.89 -4.85 0.85
N THR A 55 4.75 -6.01 0.22
CA THR A 55 4.31 -6.11 -1.18
C THR A 55 2.89 -5.58 -1.37
N ALA A 56 1.95 -5.90 -0.47
CA ALA A 56 0.60 -5.36 -0.53
C ALA A 56 0.61 -3.83 -0.40
N LEU A 57 1.35 -3.29 0.58
CA LEU A 57 1.51 -1.84 0.75
C LEU A 57 2.10 -1.16 -0.50
N MET A 58 3.10 -1.76 -1.13
CA MET A 58 3.67 -1.27 -2.40
C MET A 58 2.62 -1.16 -3.52
N TYR A 59 1.79 -2.20 -3.69
CA TYR A 59 0.75 -2.20 -4.72
C TYR A 59 -0.33 -1.15 -4.44
N GLU A 60 -0.72 -0.98 -3.18
CA GLU A 60 -1.69 0.05 -2.79
C GLU A 60 -1.14 1.46 -3.03
N VAL A 61 0.12 1.72 -2.68
CA VAL A 61 0.76 3.02 -2.95
C VAL A 61 0.84 3.29 -4.46
N ARG A 62 1.13 2.26 -5.28
CA ARG A 62 1.10 2.40 -6.75
C ARG A 62 -0.29 2.77 -7.25
N ALA A 63 -1.32 2.11 -6.75
CA ALA A 63 -2.70 2.40 -7.10
C ALA A 63 -3.11 3.83 -6.67
N LEU A 64 -2.72 4.25 -5.46
CA LEU A 64 -3.02 5.55 -4.87
C LEU A 64 -2.51 6.72 -5.71
N PHE A 65 -1.29 6.63 -6.22
CA PHE A 65 -0.65 7.71 -6.98
C PHE A 65 -0.53 7.40 -8.48
N SER A 66 -1.21 6.36 -8.97
CA SER A 66 -1.15 5.91 -10.37
C SER A 66 0.27 5.63 -10.88
N LEU A 67 1.15 5.09 -10.02
CA LEU A 67 2.58 4.87 -10.28
C LEU A 67 2.87 3.51 -10.93
N TRP A 68 1.99 3.05 -11.83
CA TRP A 68 2.14 1.76 -12.52
C TRP A 68 3.31 1.74 -13.50
N SER A 69 3.65 2.90 -14.08
CA SER A 69 4.78 3.08 -15.01
C SER A 69 6.14 3.15 -14.30
N SER A 70 6.18 3.42 -12.99
CA SER A 70 7.44 3.55 -12.25
C SER A 70 8.07 2.18 -11.98
N HIS A 71 9.22 1.90 -12.60
CA HIS A 71 9.92 0.63 -12.40
C HIS A 71 10.47 0.46 -10.98
N ARG A 72 10.83 1.57 -10.33
CA ARG A 72 11.35 1.59 -8.96
C ARG A 72 10.41 2.40 -8.08
N LEU A 73 10.00 1.83 -6.97
CA LEU A 73 9.25 2.52 -5.94
C LEU A 73 9.85 2.11 -4.60
N LEU A 74 10.28 3.10 -3.82
CA LEU A 74 10.78 2.93 -2.48
C LEU A 74 9.92 3.76 -1.54
N LEU A 75 9.78 3.29 -0.30
CA LEU A 75 9.08 3.99 0.76
C LEU A 75 10.08 4.42 1.82
N SER A 76 9.97 5.66 2.28
CA SER A 76 10.81 6.20 3.33
C SER A 76 10.01 6.76 4.50
N LEU A 77 10.54 6.67 5.71
CA LEU A 77 9.95 7.28 6.92
C LEU A 77 10.33 8.75 7.12
N VAL A 78 11.28 9.24 6.33
CA VAL A 78 11.77 10.62 6.41
C VAL A 78 11.55 11.31 5.08
N GLU A 79 11.33 12.60 5.14
CA GLU A 79 11.15 13.43 3.95
C GLU A 79 12.49 13.51 3.16
N PRO A 80 12.46 13.39 1.81
CA PRO A 80 13.63 13.64 1.00
C PRO A 80 14.21 15.05 1.23
N PRO A 81 15.54 15.24 1.18
CA PRO A 81 16.54 14.35 0.56
C PRO A 81 17.06 13.23 1.47
N ALA A 82 16.73 13.23 2.76
CA ALA A 82 17.08 12.16 3.68
C ALA A 82 16.36 10.86 3.28
N LYS A 83 16.96 9.71 3.60
CA LYS A 83 16.39 8.40 3.26
C LYS A 83 16.53 7.44 4.44
N GLN A 84 15.40 7.04 4.98
CA GLN A 84 15.25 5.91 5.87
C GLN A 84 14.28 4.95 5.20
N ILE A 85 14.81 4.04 4.39
CA ILE A 85 14.01 3.16 3.53
C ILE A 85 13.43 2.03 4.35
N ILE A 86 12.13 1.81 4.21
CA ILE A 86 11.49 0.63 4.79
C ILE A 86 11.65 -0.56 3.84
N SER A 87 11.85 -1.72 4.45
CA SER A 87 12.15 -3.01 3.84
C SER A 87 11.06 -4.03 4.13
N ALA A 88 11.09 -5.17 3.43
CA ALA A 88 10.10 -6.23 3.61
C ALA A 88 10.16 -6.91 4.99
N SER A 89 11.27 -6.77 5.71
CA SER A 89 11.48 -7.29 7.07
C SER A 89 10.96 -6.36 8.17
N ASP A 90 10.62 -5.11 7.84
CA ASP A 90 10.15 -4.16 8.82
C ASP A 90 8.71 -4.46 9.23
N ASN A 91 8.42 -4.29 10.52
CA ASN A 91 7.08 -4.44 11.05
C ASN A 91 6.21 -3.27 10.59
N LEU A 92 5.28 -3.54 9.67
CA LEU A 92 4.42 -2.50 9.09
C LEU A 92 3.40 -1.94 10.07
N MET A 93 3.11 -2.63 11.17
CA MET A 93 2.25 -2.09 12.22
C MET A 93 2.89 -0.88 12.91
N ASP A 94 4.22 -0.82 12.96
CA ASP A 94 4.96 0.32 13.53
C ASP A 94 4.90 1.56 12.63
N LEU A 95 4.25 1.46 11.46
CA LEU A 95 4.00 2.60 10.57
C LEU A 95 2.78 3.39 11.00
N ALA A 96 1.91 2.84 11.85
CA ALA A 96 0.72 3.51 12.36
C ALA A 96 1.05 4.90 12.93
N GLY A 97 0.34 5.92 12.46
CA GLY A 97 0.53 7.32 12.86
C GLY A 97 1.74 8.01 12.23
N LYS A 98 2.53 7.33 11.39
CA LYS A 98 3.70 7.90 10.72
C LYS A 98 3.39 8.40 9.32
N SER A 99 4.28 9.26 8.84
CA SER A 99 4.35 9.66 7.45
C SER A 99 5.28 8.74 6.66
N LEU A 100 4.83 8.34 5.47
CA LEU A 100 5.60 7.60 4.48
C LEU A 100 5.79 8.47 3.24
N TYR A 101 7.01 8.51 2.73
CA TYR A 101 7.37 9.27 1.55
C TYR A 101 7.70 8.31 0.42
N VAL A 102 7.03 8.50 -0.71
CA VAL A 102 7.21 7.69 -1.92
C VAL A 102 8.36 8.28 -2.73
N LEU A 103 9.35 7.44 -3.02
CA LEU A 103 10.50 7.76 -3.85
C LEU A 103 10.43 6.89 -5.11
N THR A 104 10.37 7.51 -6.28
CA THR A 104 10.34 6.83 -7.59
C THR A 104 11.61 7.11 -8.38
#